data_AF-A0A820VLA5-F1
#
_entry.id   AF-A0A820VLA5-F1
#
_cell.length_a   1.000
_cell.length_b   1.000
_cell.length_c   1.000
_cell.angle_alpha   90.00
_cell.angle_beta   90.00
_cell.angle_gamma   90.00
#
_symmetry.space_group_name_H-M   'P 1'
#
loop_
_entity.id
_entity.type
_entity.pdbx_description
1 polymer ?
#
loop_
_entity_poly.entity_id
_entity_poly.type
_entity_poly.pdbx_seq_one_letter_code
_entity_poly.pdbx_strand_id
1 'polypeptide(L)'
;MDSLPIAEESVAILIIHSMLQYGSLRTDKNEIFDSWCSESHEQLLEDYFIDEFIARLERRLDGCQLSWKNELVLMVITMITMRILTVCDLTRDKRVADLAIKCRRAGENWIVFILENIQKISSSHCNELIKLRLKMVNIGISCVLTFSTHRARIDYLLSSNEHIVSLLKAATTIRDNIILNMNQSNTSNFVKNMMRLTERVLFMLQPKITEILEKSAYQSLNDFATIYWAVILINGTMDGKWQKRTNDPYTSWYDCRYESRQLSIDCSNGTFLIDGMTIGLAFEYNSRTTNITSRKYSDMCIDEDQWLETLTGLTFGLLLSSLSVNNHEMRHYPYRKLIVPFGTMQGKRNKDTNHQTVTIDRLFVKS
;
A
#
# COMPACT_ATOMS: atom_id res chain seq x y z
N MET A 1 36.98 -4.70 12.56
CA MET A 1 36.18 -3.87 11.64
C MET A 1 34.74 -4.03 12.06
N ASP A 2 34.09 -2.96 12.47
CA ASP A 2 32.66 -3.00 12.81
C ASP A 2 31.86 -3.11 11.51
N SER A 3 30.99 -4.11 11.43
CA SER A 3 30.13 -4.32 10.26
C SER A 3 29.09 -3.20 10.16
N LEU A 4 28.90 -2.62 8.96
CA LEU A 4 27.87 -1.61 8.72
C LEU A 4 26.46 -2.19 8.95
N PRO A 5 25.58 -1.48 9.69
CA PRO A 5 24.27 -2.00 10.01
C PRO A 5 23.32 -1.91 8.80
N ILE A 6 22.80 -3.07 8.36
CA ILE A 6 21.85 -3.19 7.25
C ILE A 6 20.53 -2.39 7.44
N ALA A 7 20.27 -1.93 8.67
CA ALA A 7 19.09 -1.13 9.00
C ALA A 7 19.28 0.38 8.72
N GLU A 8 20.48 0.82 8.35
CA GLU A 8 20.72 2.20 7.91
C GLU A 8 20.32 2.42 6.46
N GLU A 9 19.69 3.56 6.16
CA GLU A 9 19.22 3.90 4.81
C GLU A 9 20.38 4.00 3.82
N SER A 10 21.53 4.56 4.21
CA SER A 10 22.73 4.65 3.37
C SER A 10 23.24 3.26 2.94
N VAL A 11 23.26 2.30 3.87
CA VAL A 11 23.67 0.92 3.61
C VAL A 11 22.64 0.21 2.72
N ALA A 12 21.35 0.41 2.99
CA ALA A 12 20.28 -0.13 2.15
C ALA A 12 20.35 0.41 0.70
N ILE A 13 20.59 1.72 0.53
CA ILE A 13 20.79 2.35 -0.79
C ILE A 13 21.96 1.70 -1.51
N LEU A 14 23.12 1.55 -0.84
CA LEU A 14 24.31 0.95 -1.45
C LEU A 14 24.01 -0.46 -1.95
N ILE A 15 23.46 -1.32 -1.09
CA ILE A 15 23.16 -2.72 -1.43
C ILE A 15 22.14 -2.78 -2.58
N ILE A 16 21.05 -2.03 -2.49
CA ILE A 16 19.98 -2.06 -3.49
C ILE A 16 20.48 -1.52 -4.83
N HIS A 17 21.30 -0.47 -4.83
CA HIS A 17 21.89 0.05 -6.04
C HIS A 17 22.80 -0.98 -6.71
N SER A 18 23.66 -1.67 -5.96
CA SER A 18 24.47 -2.78 -6.46
C SER A 18 23.60 -3.93 -7.01
N MET A 19 22.49 -4.26 -6.35
CA MET A 19 21.56 -5.30 -6.85
C MET A 19 20.82 -4.89 -8.12
N LEU A 20 20.61 -3.59 -8.35
CA LEU A 20 19.92 -3.04 -9.52
C LEU A 20 20.85 -2.69 -10.68
N GLN A 21 22.18 -2.77 -10.50
CA GLN A 21 23.11 -2.60 -11.62
C GLN A 21 22.87 -3.70 -12.66
N TYR A 22 22.46 -3.27 -13.85
CA TYR A 22 22.13 -4.15 -14.95
C TYR A 22 23.39 -4.85 -15.45
N GLY A 23 23.26 -6.15 -15.73
CA GLY A 23 24.20 -6.99 -16.48
C GLY A 23 23.37 -7.84 -17.46
N SER A 24 23.93 -8.19 -18.62
CA SER A 24 23.27 -9.10 -19.56
C SER A 24 23.11 -10.47 -18.91
N LEU A 25 21.87 -10.93 -18.78
CA LEU A 25 21.58 -12.30 -18.37
C LEU A 25 21.71 -13.18 -19.61
N ARG A 26 22.58 -14.18 -19.53
CA ARG A 26 22.80 -15.26 -20.52
C ARG A 26 21.55 -15.55 -21.36
N THR A 27 21.51 -14.99 -22.56
CA THR A 27 20.67 -15.49 -23.65
C THR A 27 21.38 -16.69 -24.27
N ASP A 28 20.78 -17.86 -24.10
CA ASP A 28 21.07 -19.14 -24.75
C ASP A 28 22.53 -19.59 -24.89
N LYS A 29 22.79 -20.84 -24.46
CA LYS A 29 24.09 -21.54 -24.55
C LYS A 29 24.67 -21.68 -25.98
N ASN A 30 24.01 -21.13 -26.99
CA ASN A 30 24.37 -21.26 -28.40
C ASN A 30 24.78 -19.95 -29.09
N GLU A 31 24.77 -18.80 -28.41
CA GLU A 31 25.31 -17.56 -28.98
C GLU A 31 26.54 -17.08 -28.21
N ILE A 32 27.67 -17.02 -28.92
CA ILE A 32 28.97 -16.50 -28.46
C ILE A 32 28.87 -14.96 -28.39
N PHE A 33 28.03 -14.45 -27.51
CA PHE A 33 28.13 -13.08 -27.03
C PHE A 33 28.37 -13.16 -25.54
N ASP A 34 29.54 -12.67 -25.12
CA ASP A 34 29.95 -12.55 -23.72
C ASP A 34 28.76 -12.13 -22.85
N SER A 35 28.28 -13.05 -22.01
CA SER A 35 27.24 -12.73 -21.04
C SER A 35 27.86 -11.83 -19.98
N TRP A 36 27.81 -10.53 -20.23
CA TRP A 36 28.36 -9.52 -19.34
C TRP A 36 27.60 -9.53 -18.01
N CYS A 37 28.17 -10.17 -17.00
CA CYS A 37 27.75 -10.08 -15.62
C CYS A 37 28.55 -8.96 -14.95
N SER A 38 27.88 -8.08 -14.19
CA SER A 38 28.62 -7.12 -13.35
C SER A 38 29.46 -7.89 -12.34
N GLU A 39 30.66 -7.40 -12.04
CA GLU A 39 31.54 -7.93 -10.98
C GLU A 39 30.79 -8.09 -9.65
N SER A 40 29.85 -7.19 -9.35
CA SER A 40 29.01 -7.24 -8.15
C SER A 40 28.04 -8.44 -8.09
N HIS A 41 27.85 -9.15 -9.20
CA HIS A 41 26.99 -10.34 -9.29
C HIS A 41 27.78 -11.62 -9.62
N GLU A 42 29.10 -11.55 -9.82
CA GLU A 42 29.91 -12.72 -10.18
C GLU A 42 29.84 -13.83 -9.13
N GLN A 43 29.92 -13.47 -7.83
CA GLN A 43 29.76 -14.42 -6.73
C GLN A 43 28.36 -15.06 -6.67
N LEU A 44 27.34 -14.45 -7.29
CA LEU A 44 26.00 -15.05 -7.37
C LEU A 44 25.91 -16.21 -8.37
N LEU A 45 26.98 -16.46 -9.13
CA LEU A 45 27.13 -17.62 -10.02
C LEU A 45 27.77 -18.81 -9.29
N GLU A 46 28.32 -18.62 -8.09
CA GLU A 46 28.92 -19.68 -7.29
C GLU A 46 27.88 -20.39 -6.43
N ASP A 47 27.64 -21.67 -6.74
CA ASP A 47 26.66 -22.53 -6.07
C ASP A 47 26.78 -22.54 -4.54
N TYR A 48 27.98 -22.79 -4.02
CA TYR A 48 28.23 -22.84 -2.58
C TYR A 48 27.96 -21.49 -1.90
N PHE A 49 28.39 -20.39 -2.53
CA PHE A 49 28.16 -19.05 -2.03
C PHE A 49 26.66 -18.76 -1.94
N ILE A 50 25.90 -19.03 -3.00
CA ILE A 50 24.45 -18.81 -3.04
C ILE A 50 23.72 -19.63 -1.98
N ASP A 51 24.07 -20.91 -1.81
CA ASP A 51 23.38 -21.77 -0.85
C ASP A 51 23.58 -21.31 0.60
N GLU A 52 24.79 -20.88 0.97
CA GLU A 52 25.09 -20.26 2.26
C GLU A 52 24.47 -18.86 2.38
N PHE A 53 24.43 -18.09 1.28
CA PHE A 53 23.87 -16.74 1.28
C PHE A 53 22.36 -16.76 1.52
N ILE A 54 21.62 -17.65 0.83
CA ILE A 54 20.20 -17.90 1.08
C ILE A 54 19.99 -18.31 2.54
N ALA A 55 20.79 -19.25 3.07
CA ALA A 55 20.68 -19.70 4.46
C ALA A 55 20.92 -18.55 5.48
N ARG A 56 21.80 -17.60 5.16
CA ARG A 56 22.03 -16.40 6.00
C ARG A 56 20.87 -15.41 5.92
N LEU A 57 20.32 -15.20 4.73
CA LEU A 57 19.14 -14.34 4.54
C LEU A 57 17.93 -14.91 5.29
N GLU A 58 17.71 -16.22 5.21
CA GLU A 58 16.66 -16.94 5.95
C GLU A 58 16.81 -16.73 7.46
N ARG A 59 17.99 -17.03 8.02
CA ARG A 59 18.27 -16.81 9.45
C ARG A 59 18.10 -15.36 9.87
N ARG A 60 18.51 -14.41 9.01
CA ARG A 60 18.37 -12.98 9.30
C ARG A 60 16.90 -12.56 9.31
N LEU A 61 16.10 -13.07 8.38
CA LEU A 61 14.66 -12.83 8.33
C LEU A 61 13.96 -13.42 9.56
N ASP A 62 14.30 -14.65 9.95
CA ASP A 62 13.77 -15.28 11.17
C ASP A 62 14.08 -14.46 12.42
N GLY A 63 15.31 -13.95 12.52
CA GLY A 63 15.72 -13.09 13.63
C GLY A 63 15.01 -11.74 13.69
N CYS A 64 14.43 -11.24 12.58
CA CYS A 64 13.71 -9.97 12.57
C CYS A 64 12.19 -10.10 12.45
N GLN A 65 11.64 -11.30 12.23
CA GLN A 65 10.21 -11.50 11.95
C GLN A 65 9.27 -10.99 13.06
N LEU A 66 9.73 -10.93 14.31
CA LEU A 66 8.96 -10.38 15.44
C LEU A 66 9.19 -8.87 15.66
N SER A 67 10.16 -8.28 14.96
CA SER A 67 10.59 -6.90 15.13
C SER A 67 10.37 -6.09 13.84
N TRP A 68 9.16 -5.57 13.69
CA TRP A 68 8.77 -4.64 12.62
C TRP A 68 9.53 -3.29 12.63
N LYS A 69 10.41 -3.07 13.62
CA LYS A 69 11.17 -1.82 13.79
C LYS A 69 12.13 -1.50 12.65
N ASN A 70 12.58 -2.52 11.90
CA ASN A 70 13.62 -2.39 10.87
C ASN A 70 13.11 -2.83 9.48
N GLU A 71 12.18 -2.07 8.91
CA GLU A 71 11.61 -2.24 7.57
C GLU A 71 12.67 -2.32 6.45
N LEU A 72 13.80 -1.62 6.61
CA LEU A 72 14.88 -1.62 5.62
C LEU A 72 15.58 -2.98 5.54
N VAL A 73 15.64 -3.74 6.65
CA VAL A 73 16.17 -5.10 6.64
C VAL A 73 15.34 -5.98 5.71
N LEU A 74 14.00 -5.90 5.82
CA LEU A 74 13.09 -6.66 4.96
C LEU A 74 13.24 -6.27 3.49
N MET A 75 13.34 -4.97 3.21
CA MET A 75 13.53 -4.45 1.86
C MET A 75 14.83 -4.95 1.23
N VAL A 76 15.94 -4.89 1.97
CA VAL A 76 17.24 -5.36 1.50
C VAL A 76 17.23 -6.88 1.26
N ILE A 77 16.72 -7.67 2.20
CA ILE A 77 16.60 -9.13 2.03
C ILE A 77 15.76 -9.44 0.80
N THR A 78 14.63 -8.74 0.60
CA THR A 78 13.77 -8.92 -0.56
C THR A 78 14.53 -8.63 -1.86
N MET A 79 15.21 -7.47 -1.94
CA MET A 79 15.94 -7.08 -3.15
C MET A 79 17.07 -8.05 -3.51
N ILE A 80 17.82 -8.53 -2.51
CA ILE A 80 18.83 -9.56 -2.71
C ILE A 80 18.18 -10.87 -3.19
N THR A 81 17.11 -11.31 -2.52
CA THR A 81 16.39 -12.55 -2.87
C THR A 81 15.90 -12.52 -4.32
N MET A 82 15.30 -11.40 -4.73
CA MET A 82 14.81 -11.23 -6.10
C MET A 82 15.94 -11.16 -7.12
N ARG A 83 17.10 -10.62 -6.73
CA ARG A 83 18.29 -10.61 -7.58
C ARG A 83 18.86 -12.02 -7.76
N ILE A 84 18.97 -12.79 -6.68
CA ILE A 84 19.35 -14.22 -6.72
C ILE A 84 18.39 -14.97 -7.64
N LEU A 85 17.07 -14.77 -7.51
CA LEU A 85 16.07 -15.41 -8.37
C LEU A 85 16.16 -14.98 -9.83
N THR A 86 16.79 -13.84 -10.12
CA THR A 86 16.96 -13.36 -11.49
C THR A 86 18.23 -13.93 -12.12
N VAL A 87 19.30 -14.09 -11.34
CA VAL A 87 20.65 -14.45 -11.82
C VAL A 87 20.90 -15.95 -11.78
N CYS A 88 20.42 -16.66 -10.74
CA CYS A 88 20.77 -18.06 -10.53
C CYS A 88 20.09 -19.01 -11.53
N ASP A 89 20.67 -20.20 -11.70
CA ASP A 89 20.10 -21.26 -12.53
C ASP A 89 18.79 -21.84 -11.92
N LEU A 90 17.97 -22.45 -12.79
CA LEU A 90 16.63 -22.95 -12.48
C LEU A 90 16.57 -23.97 -11.32
N THR A 91 17.69 -24.60 -10.95
CA THR A 91 17.77 -25.62 -9.89
C THR A 91 17.41 -25.07 -8.51
N ARG A 92 17.56 -23.76 -8.29
CA ARG A 92 17.32 -23.10 -6.98
C ARG A 92 16.08 -22.23 -6.96
N ASP A 93 15.36 -22.10 -8.08
CA ASP A 93 14.22 -21.20 -8.21
C ASP A 93 13.18 -21.39 -7.11
N LYS A 94 12.86 -22.65 -6.79
CA LYS A 94 11.88 -22.96 -5.75
C LYS A 94 12.33 -22.46 -4.37
N ARG A 95 13.57 -22.73 -3.96
CA ARG A 95 14.08 -22.31 -2.64
C ARG A 95 14.13 -20.79 -2.51
N VAL A 96 14.55 -20.10 -3.57
CA VAL A 96 14.61 -18.63 -3.58
C VAL A 96 13.20 -18.02 -3.63
N ALA A 97 12.27 -18.62 -4.38
CA ALA A 97 10.86 -18.23 -4.38
C ALA A 97 10.22 -18.44 -3.01
N ASP A 98 10.50 -19.54 -2.33
CA ASP A 98 10.03 -19.81 -0.96
C ASP A 98 10.53 -18.73 0.02
N LEU A 99 11.79 -18.29 -0.11
CA LEU A 99 12.32 -17.16 0.65
C LEU A 99 11.58 -15.84 0.31
N ALA A 100 11.30 -15.56 -0.96
CA ALA A 100 10.55 -14.37 -1.37
C ALA A 100 9.12 -14.37 -0.78
N ILE A 101 8.45 -15.53 -0.79
CA ILE A 101 7.14 -15.73 -0.15
C ILE A 101 7.25 -15.53 1.37
N LYS A 102 8.33 -16.02 2.00
CA LYS A 102 8.59 -15.82 3.44
C LYS A 102 8.77 -14.33 3.77
N CYS A 103 9.50 -13.56 2.95
CA CYS A 103 9.59 -12.10 3.07
C CYS A 103 8.22 -11.44 3.00
N ARG A 104 7.40 -11.84 2.02
CA ARG A 104 6.04 -11.31 1.83
C ARG A 104 5.18 -11.54 3.08
N ARG A 105 5.14 -12.77 3.59
CA ARG A 105 4.39 -13.13 4.80
C ARG A 105 4.85 -12.36 6.03
N ALA A 106 6.16 -12.19 6.20
CA ALA A 106 6.70 -11.37 7.28
C ALA A 106 6.22 -9.91 7.19
N GLY A 107 6.29 -9.32 5.99
CA GLY A 107 5.80 -7.96 5.75
C GLY A 107 4.30 -7.80 5.97
N GLU A 108 3.48 -8.74 5.52
CA GLU A 108 2.04 -8.73 5.77
C GLU A 108 1.71 -8.78 7.26
N ASN A 109 2.39 -9.65 8.02
CA ASN A 109 2.23 -9.71 9.47
C ASN A 109 2.62 -8.39 10.13
N TRP A 110 3.72 -7.76 9.70
CA TRP A 110 4.13 -6.45 10.22
C TRP A 110 3.12 -5.34 9.91
N ILE A 111 2.53 -5.35 8.72
CA ILE A 111 1.44 -4.42 8.35
C ILE A 111 0.26 -4.57 9.31
N VAL A 112 -0.15 -5.80 9.63
CA VAL A 112 -1.21 -6.07 10.60
C VAL A 112 -0.83 -5.54 11.99
N PHE A 113 0.35 -5.87 12.50
CA PHE A 113 0.81 -5.38 13.80
C PHE A 113 0.88 -3.85 13.86
N ILE A 114 1.35 -3.18 12.81
CA ILE A 114 1.41 -1.71 12.78
C ILE A 114 0.01 -1.11 12.75
N LEU A 115 -0.94 -1.69 12.01
CA LEU A 115 -2.33 -1.23 11.99
C LEU A 115 -2.98 -1.30 13.38
N GLU A 116 -2.79 -2.41 14.09
CA GLU A 116 -3.29 -2.58 15.46
C GLU A 116 -2.67 -1.56 16.43
N ASN A 117 -1.41 -1.18 16.23
CA ASN A 117 -0.76 -0.15 17.04
C ASN A 117 -1.24 1.26 16.68
N ILE A 118 -1.44 1.58 15.40
CA ILE A 118 -1.99 2.86 14.95
C ILE A 118 -3.37 3.12 15.58
N GLN A 119 -4.21 2.10 15.69
CA GLN A 119 -5.53 2.23 16.32
C GLN A 119 -5.48 2.58 17.81
N LYS A 120 -4.36 2.30 18.50
CA LYS A 120 -4.16 2.58 19.93
C LYS A 120 -3.53 3.94 20.20
N ILE A 121 -3.00 4.61 19.18
CA ILE A 121 -2.30 5.89 19.32
C ILE A 121 -3.30 7.06 19.31
N SER A 122 -3.23 7.91 20.33
CA SER A 122 -4.02 9.15 20.43
C SER A 122 -3.62 10.16 19.32
N SER A 123 -4.56 10.99 18.85
CA SER A 123 -4.26 11.97 17.79
C SER A 123 -3.21 13.02 18.18
N SER A 124 -2.94 13.21 19.47
CA SER A 124 -1.89 14.09 19.97
C SER A 124 -0.48 13.68 19.52
N HIS A 125 -0.29 12.40 19.13
CA HIS A 125 0.98 11.84 18.66
C HIS A 125 1.04 11.75 17.12
N CYS A 126 0.56 12.79 16.42
CA CYS A 126 0.48 12.84 14.95
C CYS A 126 1.81 12.49 14.24
N ASN A 127 2.96 12.89 14.79
CA ASN A 127 4.27 12.57 14.23
C ASN A 127 4.61 11.08 14.29
N GLU A 128 4.17 10.36 15.32
CA GLU A 128 4.38 8.92 15.44
C GLU A 128 3.52 8.15 14.44
N LEU A 129 2.26 8.57 14.26
CA LEU A 129 1.36 8.04 13.23
C LEU A 129 1.95 8.19 11.83
N ILE A 130 2.52 9.35 11.50
CA ILE A 130 3.17 9.59 10.20
C ILE A 130 4.36 8.63 10.01
N LYS A 131 5.19 8.43 11.05
CA LYS A 131 6.32 7.49 11.00
C LYS A 131 5.86 6.05 10.77
N LEU A 132 4.83 5.59 11.50
CA LEU A 132 4.29 4.24 11.33
C LEU A 132 3.68 4.02 9.94
N ARG A 133 2.95 5.00 9.40
CA ARG A 133 2.43 4.94 8.03
C ARG A 133 3.55 4.87 6.99
N LEU A 134 4.64 5.63 7.17
CA LEU A 134 5.80 5.54 6.29
C LEU A 134 6.49 4.15 6.38
N LYS A 135 6.56 3.56 7.58
CA LYS A 135 7.02 2.17 7.75
C LYS A 135 6.14 1.19 6.97
N MET A 136 4.82 1.33 7.04
CA MET A 136 3.89 0.50 6.26
C MET A 136 4.11 0.64 4.76
N VAL A 137 4.42 1.85 4.27
CA VAL A 137 4.79 2.07 2.85
C VAL A 137 6.05 1.26 2.49
N ASN A 138 7.12 1.36 3.28
CA ASN A 138 8.37 0.63 3.03
C ASN A 138 8.17 -0.90 3.08
N ILE A 139 7.36 -1.39 4.02
CA ILE A 139 7.02 -2.82 4.13
C ILE A 139 6.16 -3.26 2.94
N GLY A 140 5.16 -2.46 2.55
CA GLY A 140 4.33 -2.71 1.37
C GLY A 140 5.16 -2.76 0.10
N ILE A 141 6.11 -1.82 -0.07
CA ILE A 141 7.05 -1.82 -1.21
C ILE A 141 7.83 -3.12 -1.23
N SER A 142 8.40 -3.53 -0.09
CA SER A 142 9.11 -4.81 0.02
C SER A 142 8.21 -5.98 -0.42
N CYS A 143 6.96 -6.02 0.02
CA CYS A 143 6.02 -7.06 -0.38
C CYS A 143 5.75 -7.07 -1.90
N VAL A 144 5.53 -5.91 -2.54
CA VAL A 144 5.32 -5.83 -4.00
C VAL A 144 6.58 -6.26 -4.77
N LEU A 145 7.77 -5.91 -4.27
CA LEU A 145 9.03 -6.28 -4.92
C LEU A 145 9.28 -7.79 -4.92
N THR A 146 8.67 -8.56 -4.03
CA THR A 146 8.71 -10.04 -4.09
C THR A 146 8.08 -10.63 -5.37
N PHE A 147 7.49 -9.81 -6.23
CA PHE A 147 6.98 -10.22 -7.55
C PHE A 147 7.85 -9.68 -8.71
N SER A 148 8.96 -8.99 -8.40
CA SER A 148 9.89 -8.42 -9.38
C SER A 148 10.78 -9.49 -10.01
N THR A 149 10.22 -10.33 -10.89
CA THR A 149 10.96 -11.35 -11.63
C THR A 149 10.61 -11.36 -13.12
N HIS A 150 11.40 -12.06 -13.92
CA HIS A 150 11.14 -12.24 -15.35
C HIS A 150 9.92 -13.14 -15.58
N ARG A 151 9.24 -12.99 -16.73
CA ARG A 151 8.01 -13.72 -17.09
C ARG A 151 8.14 -15.24 -16.96
N ALA A 152 9.33 -15.80 -17.19
CA ALA A 152 9.55 -17.25 -17.08
C ALA A 152 9.46 -17.80 -15.65
N ARG A 153 9.71 -16.99 -14.62
CA ARG A 153 9.74 -17.42 -13.21
C ARG A 153 8.57 -16.86 -12.39
N ILE A 154 7.69 -16.07 -13.02
CA ILE A 154 6.59 -15.41 -12.30
C ILE A 154 5.59 -16.40 -11.71
N ASP A 155 5.43 -17.57 -12.31
CA ASP A 155 4.49 -18.59 -11.85
C ASP A 155 4.84 -19.14 -10.45
N TYR A 156 6.11 -19.07 -10.02
CA TYR A 156 6.50 -19.41 -8.65
C TYR A 156 5.96 -18.42 -7.61
N LEU A 157 5.73 -17.17 -8.02
CA LEU A 157 5.41 -16.06 -7.10
C LEU A 157 3.96 -15.59 -7.24
N LEU A 158 3.33 -15.82 -8.41
CA LEU A 158 2.02 -15.36 -8.80
C LEU A 158 1.30 -16.43 -9.66
N SER A 159 0.81 -17.49 -9.00
CA SER A 159 0.06 -18.59 -9.63
C SER A 159 -1.32 -18.86 -9.03
N SER A 160 -1.73 -18.13 -7.99
CA SER A 160 -2.96 -18.41 -7.25
C SER A 160 -3.72 -17.14 -6.90
N ASN A 161 -5.00 -17.29 -6.54
CA ASN A 161 -5.83 -16.20 -6.04
C ASN A 161 -5.25 -15.57 -4.77
N GLU A 162 -4.69 -16.39 -3.87
CA GLU A 162 -4.03 -15.92 -2.65
C GLU A 162 -2.89 -14.94 -2.97
N HIS A 163 -2.09 -15.24 -4.00
CA HIS A 163 -1.01 -14.36 -4.43
C HIS A 163 -1.54 -13.02 -4.99
N ILE A 164 -2.66 -13.03 -5.72
CA ILE A 164 -3.31 -11.80 -6.19
C ILE A 164 -3.82 -10.97 -5.02
N VAL A 165 -4.49 -11.60 -4.05
CA VAL A 165 -4.96 -10.94 -2.82
C VAL A 165 -3.80 -10.30 -2.07
N SER A 166 -2.69 -11.03 -1.91
CA SER A 166 -1.49 -10.53 -1.24
C SER A 166 -0.87 -9.34 -1.99
N LEU A 167 -0.77 -9.41 -3.33
CA LEU A 167 -0.29 -8.31 -4.16
C LEU A 167 -1.17 -7.06 -4.00
N LEU A 168 -2.49 -7.21 -4.08
CA LEU A 168 -3.44 -6.12 -3.94
C LEU A 168 -3.42 -5.52 -2.53
N LYS A 169 -3.29 -6.33 -1.47
CA LYS A 169 -3.10 -5.84 -0.09
C LYS A 169 -1.85 -4.99 0.03
N ALA A 170 -0.73 -5.44 -0.52
CA ALA A 170 0.53 -4.70 -0.47
C ALA A 170 0.43 -3.38 -1.26
N ALA A 171 -0.04 -3.42 -2.51
CA ALA A 171 -0.18 -2.26 -3.37
C ALA A 171 -1.16 -1.22 -2.78
N THR A 172 -2.31 -1.67 -2.26
CA THR A 172 -3.29 -0.79 -1.62
C THR A 172 -2.77 -0.20 -0.32
N THR A 173 -1.99 -0.96 0.45
CA THR A 173 -1.33 -0.44 1.66
C THR A 173 -0.36 0.68 1.32
N ILE A 174 0.43 0.55 0.26
CA ILE A 174 1.31 1.63 -0.23
C ILE A 174 0.47 2.86 -0.58
N ARG A 175 -0.54 2.67 -1.44
CA ARG A 175 -1.36 3.77 -1.97
C ARG A 175 -2.09 4.54 -0.88
N ASP A 176 -2.79 3.83 0.00
CA ASP A 176 -3.56 4.44 1.10
C ASP A 176 -2.65 5.23 2.03
N ASN A 177 -1.52 4.64 2.47
CA ASN A 177 -0.65 5.30 3.43
C ASN A 177 0.10 6.51 2.84
N ILE A 178 0.34 6.54 1.53
CA ILE A 178 0.88 7.72 0.85
C ILE A 178 -0.15 8.83 0.77
N ILE A 179 -1.40 8.52 0.38
CA ILE A 179 -2.48 9.51 0.33
C ILE A 179 -2.72 10.12 1.71
N LEU A 180 -2.66 9.29 2.76
CA LEU A 180 -2.85 9.71 4.14
C LEU A 180 -1.65 10.49 4.70
N ASN A 181 -0.47 10.33 4.12
CA ASN A 181 0.73 11.09 4.46
C ASN A 181 0.77 12.37 3.62
N MET A 182 -0.02 13.37 4.01
CA MET A 182 -0.31 14.61 3.26
C MET A 182 0.93 15.46 2.89
N ASN A 183 2.11 15.15 3.42
CA ASN A 183 3.36 15.83 3.12
C ASN A 183 4.30 14.94 2.29
N GLN A 184 3.95 14.70 1.03
CA GLN A 184 4.81 13.96 0.07
C GLN A 184 6.23 14.58 -0.05
N SER A 185 6.38 15.86 0.30
CA SER A 185 7.67 16.57 0.39
C SER A 185 8.68 15.91 1.32
N ASN A 186 8.23 15.21 2.38
CA ASN A 186 9.11 14.57 3.37
C ASN A 186 9.50 13.13 3.01
N THR A 187 9.00 12.58 1.90
CA THR A 187 9.38 11.22 1.48
C THR A 187 10.80 11.27 0.89
N SER A 188 11.70 10.43 1.41
CA SER A 188 13.08 10.38 0.92
C SER A 188 13.14 10.00 -0.56
N ASN A 189 14.18 10.45 -1.26
CA ASN A 189 14.38 10.11 -2.67
C ASN A 189 14.52 8.60 -2.88
N PHE A 190 15.07 7.90 -1.90
CA PHE A 190 15.15 6.45 -1.89
C PHE A 190 13.75 5.82 -1.95
N VAL A 191 12.85 6.18 -1.04
CA VAL A 191 11.47 5.65 -1.04
C VAL A 191 10.73 5.99 -2.34
N LYS A 192 10.88 7.22 -2.87
CA LYS A 192 10.29 7.60 -4.17
C LYS A 192 10.79 6.72 -5.32
N ASN A 193 12.08 6.39 -5.34
CA ASN A 193 12.65 5.50 -6.35
C ASN A 193 12.13 4.07 -6.19
N MET A 194 12.00 3.59 -4.95
CA MET A 194 11.44 2.28 -4.66
C MET A 194 9.95 2.20 -5.07
N MET A 195 9.17 3.27 -4.90
CA MET A 195 7.80 3.35 -5.40
C MET A 195 7.72 3.25 -6.92
N ARG A 196 8.58 3.98 -7.65
CA ARG A 196 8.65 3.87 -9.12
C ARG A 196 8.98 2.44 -9.57
N LEU A 197 9.82 1.73 -8.81
CA LEU A 197 10.11 0.33 -9.06
C LEU A 197 8.86 -0.54 -8.85
N THR A 198 8.07 -0.30 -7.80
CA THR A 198 6.81 -1.02 -7.59
C THR A 198 5.78 -0.76 -8.69
N GLU A 199 5.67 0.48 -9.20
CA GLU A 199 4.79 0.81 -10.32
C GLU A 199 5.16 0.01 -11.58
N ARG A 200 6.48 -0.08 -11.87
CA ARG A 200 6.99 -0.90 -12.98
C ARG A 200 6.66 -2.37 -12.79
N VAL A 201 6.83 -2.90 -11.57
CA VAL A 201 6.48 -4.30 -11.26
C VAL A 201 4.99 -4.53 -11.51
N LEU A 202 4.11 -3.70 -10.96
CA LEU A 202 2.66 -3.85 -11.14
C LEU A 202 2.24 -3.78 -12.61
N PHE A 203 2.83 -2.86 -13.38
CA PHE A 203 2.61 -2.79 -14.83
C PHE A 203 3.05 -4.07 -15.55
N MET A 204 4.24 -4.59 -15.24
CA MET A 204 4.76 -5.83 -15.84
C MET A 204 3.92 -7.06 -15.49
N LEU A 205 3.26 -7.07 -14.33
CA LEU A 205 2.40 -8.16 -13.88
C LEU A 205 0.99 -8.12 -14.48
N GLN A 206 0.56 -7.00 -15.07
CA GLN A 206 -0.80 -6.79 -15.56
C GLN A 206 -1.32 -7.93 -16.47
N PRO A 207 -0.55 -8.46 -17.44
CA PRO A 207 -1.02 -9.57 -18.27
C PRO A 207 -1.31 -10.84 -17.44
N LYS A 208 -0.42 -11.17 -16.48
CA LYS A 208 -0.57 -12.36 -15.63
C LYS A 208 -1.71 -12.20 -14.63
N ILE A 209 -1.87 -11.01 -14.07
CA ILE A 209 -3.00 -10.66 -13.19
C ILE A 209 -4.31 -10.87 -13.95
N THR A 210 -4.43 -10.32 -15.16
CA THR A 210 -5.64 -10.45 -15.99
C THR A 210 -5.96 -11.94 -16.26
N GLU A 211 -4.94 -12.72 -16.64
CA GLU A 211 -5.08 -14.16 -16.88
C GLU A 211 -5.63 -14.92 -15.65
N ILE A 212 -5.08 -14.67 -14.46
CA ILE A 212 -5.51 -15.34 -13.22
C ILE A 212 -6.92 -14.90 -12.82
N LEU A 213 -7.22 -13.60 -12.95
CA LEU A 213 -8.53 -13.05 -12.64
C LEU A 213 -9.62 -13.67 -13.52
N GLU A 214 -9.41 -13.74 -14.83
CA GLU A 214 -10.37 -14.34 -15.76
C GLU A 214 -10.55 -15.85 -15.50
N LYS A 215 -9.45 -16.59 -15.29
CA LYS A 215 -9.49 -18.03 -14.99
C LYS A 215 -10.24 -18.38 -13.70
N SER A 216 -10.19 -17.49 -12.71
CA SER A 216 -10.81 -17.68 -11.40
C SER A 216 -12.20 -17.05 -11.27
N ALA A 217 -12.78 -16.57 -12.37
CA ALA A 217 -14.02 -15.78 -12.36
C ALA A 217 -13.97 -14.62 -11.34
N TYR A 218 -12.80 -14.00 -11.22
CA TYR A 218 -12.51 -12.85 -10.35
C TYR A 218 -12.65 -13.11 -8.84
N GLN A 219 -12.59 -14.37 -8.39
CA GLN A 219 -12.75 -14.71 -6.97
C GLN A 219 -11.76 -13.96 -6.06
N SER A 220 -10.51 -13.77 -6.49
CA SER A 220 -9.53 -13.03 -5.70
C SER A 220 -9.90 -11.57 -5.45
N LEU A 221 -10.71 -10.94 -6.31
CA LEU A 221 -11.21 -9.58 -6.06
C LEU A 221 -12.30 -9.58 -4.98
N ASN A 222 -13.17 -10.60 -4.95
CA ASN A 222 -14.12 -10.81 -3.85
C ASN A 222 -13.40 -11.05 -2.53
N ASP A 223 -12.39 -11.92 -2.53
CA ASP A 223 -11.59 -12.24 -1.34
C ASP A 223 -10.87 -10.97 -0.83
N PHE A 224 -10.23 -10.22 -1.73
CA PHE A 224 -9.57 -8.97 -1.39
C PHE A 224 -10.55 -7.94 -0.80
N ALA A 225 -11.67 -7.69 -1.46
CA ALA A 225 -12.65 -6.71 -0.99
C ALA A 225 -13.28 -7.12 0.36
N THR A 226 -13.53 -8.41 0.58
CA THR A 226 -13.99 -8.95 1.87
C THR A 226 -12.99 -8.67 2.99
N ILE A 227 -11.68 -8.88 2.72
CA ILE A 227 -10.62 -8.63 3.70
C ILE A 227 -10.43 -7.13 3.95
N TYR A 228 -10.50 -6.32 2.90
CA TYR A 228 -10.10 -4.91 2.96
C TYR A 228 -11.23 -3.95 3.35
N TRP A 229 -12.49 -4.33 3.12
CA TRP A 229 -13.67 -3.54 3.47
C TRP A 229 -14.48 -4.23 4.57
N ALA A 230 -14.27 -3.81 5.81
CA ALA A 230 -14.87 -4.41 7.02
C ALA A 230 -16.41 -4.51 7.01
N VAL A 231 -17.11 -3.69 6.23
CA VAL A 231 -18.58 -3.74 6.12
C VAL A 231 -19.04 -5.04 5.47
N ILE A 232 -18.28 -5.60 4.52
CA ILE A 232 -18.62 -6.88 3.90
C ILE A 232 -18.55 -8.01 4.91
N LEU A 233 -17.51 -8.04 5.75
CA LEU A 233 -17.33 -9.04 6.81
C LEU A 233 -18.54 -9.16 7.74
N ILE A 234 -19.28 -8.07 7.96
CA ILE A 234 -20.47 -8.03 8.80
C ILE A 234 -21.70 -8.59 8.07
N ASN A 235 -21.82 -8.34 6.77
CA ASN A 235 -22.99 -8.71 5.97
C ASN A 235 -22.90 -10.10 5.33
N GLY A 236 -21.73 -10.76 5.38
CA GLY A 236 -21.53 -12.14 4.90
C GLY A 236 -20.51 -12.24 3.76
N THR A 237 -20.73 -13.18 2.85
CA THR A 237 -19.81 -13.45 1.73
C THR A 237 -20.07 -12.52 0.54
N MET A 238 -19.01 -11.92 0.00
CA MET A 238 -19.09 -11.14 -1.22
C MET A 238 -19.25 -12.03 -2.46
N ASP A 239 -20.34 -11.82 -3.21
CA ASP A 239 -20.55 -12.43 -4.54
C ASP A 239 -20.65 -11.34 -5.61
N GLY A 240 -19.60 -10.51 -5.67
CA GLY A 240 -19.50 -9.42 -6.63
C GLY A 240 -19.24 -9.96 -8.03
N LYS A 241 -20.09 -9.58 -9.00
CA LYS A 241 -19.85 -9.83 -10.42
C LYS A 241 -18.89 -8.79 -10.99
N TRP A 242 -17.60 -9.05 -10.84
CA TRP A 242 -16.55 -8.17 -11.36
C TRP A 242 -16.47 -8.21 -12.88
N GLN A 243 -16.21 -7.04 -13.46
CA GLN A 243 -15.97 -6.87 -14.89
C GLN A 243 -14.80 -5.92 -15.08
N LYS A 244 -13.94 -6.23 -16.06
CA LYS A 244 -12.89 -5.31 -16.49
C LYS A 244 -13.53 -4.11 -17.21
N ARG A 245 -13.09 -2.90 -16.87
CA ARG A 245 -13.61 -1.67 -17.48
C ARG A 245 -13.26 -1.64 -18.98
N THR A 246 -14.27 -1.56 -19.83
CA THR A 246 -14.12 -1.68 -21.30
C THR A 246 -13.69 -0.39 -21.99
N ASN A 247 -13.89 0.76 -21.35
CA ASN A 247 -13.68 2.07 -21.97
C ASN A 247 -12.20 2.40 -22.22
N ASP A 248 -11.27 1.64 -21.64
CA ASP A 248 -9.85 1.72 -21.95
C ASP A 248 -9.21 0.33 -21.72
N PRO A 249 -8.78 -0.38 -22.79
CA PRO A 249 -8.22 -1.72 -22.69
C PRO A 249 -6.91 -1.77 -21.89
N TYR A 250 -6.23 -0.63 -21.74
CA TYR A 250 -5.01 -0.49 -20.94
C TYR A 250 -5.31 -0.23 -19.46
N THR A 251 -6.58 0.02 -19.09
CA THR A 251 -6.94 0.13 -17.69
C THR A 251 -6.79 -1.20 -16.97
N SER A 252 -6.25 -1.12 -15.76
CA SER A 252 -6.27 -2.21 -14.78
C SER A 252 -7.45 -2.07 -13.82
N TRP A 253 -8.50 -1.37 -14.24
CA TRP A 253 -9.70 -1.12 -13.46
C TRP A 253 -10.70 -2.27 -13.64
N TYR A 254 -11.18 -2.76 -12.50
CA TYR A 254 -12.25 -3.74 -12.39
C TYR A 254 -13.36 -3.15 -11.55
N ASP A 255 -14.59 -3.27 -12.03
CA ASP A 255 -15.77 -2.74 -11.39
C ASP A 255 -16.72 -3.87 -11.01
N CYS A 256 -17.37 -3.76 -9.85
CA CYS A 256 -18.54 -4.56 -9.53
C CYS A 256 -19.57 -3.72 -8.78
N ARG A 257 -20.79 -4.25 -8.70
CA ARG A 257 -21.84 -3.71 -7.82
C ARG A 257 -22.08 -4.70 -6.69
N TYR A 258 -22.00 -4.22 -5.46
CA TYR A 258 -22.35 -4.97 -4.27
C TYR A 258 -23.48 -4.22 -3.55
N GLU A 259 -24.66 -4.85 -3.44
CA GLU A 259 -25.88 -4.18 -3.01
C GLU A 259 -26.15 -2.90 -3.83
N SER A 260 -26.21 -1.73 -3.19
CA SER A 260 -26.38 -0.42 -3.82
C SER A 260 -25.07 0.32 -4.09
N ARG A 261 -23.91 -0.28 -3.79
CA ARG A 261 -22.58 0.36 -3.82
C ARG A 261 -21.81 -0.06 -5.06
N GLN A 262 -21.09 0.89 -5.66
CA GLN A 262 -20.13 0.61 -6.72
C GLN A 262 -18.75 0.39 -6.13
N LEU A 263 -18.13 -0.73 -6.45
CA LEU A 263 -16.76 -1.05 -6.04
C LEU A 263 -15.86 -1.01 -7.27
N SER A 264 -14.69 -0.38 -7.14
CA SER A 264 -13.70 -0.30 -8.22
C SER A 264 -12.31 -0.59 -7.69
N ILE A 265 -11.60 -1.53 -8.33
CA ILE A 265 -10.21 -1.88 -7.99
C ILE A 265 -9.30 -1.61 -9.20
N ASP A 266 -8.26 -0.82 -8.99
CA ASP A 266 -7.14 -0.66 -9.92
C ASP A 266 -5.99 -1.56 -9.49
N CYS A 267 -5.78 -2.65 -10.22
CA CYS A 267 -4.71 -3.61 -9.94
C CYS A 267 -3.31 -3.07 -10.29
N SER A 268 -3.19 -2.03 -11.11
CA SER A 268 -1.89 -1.45 -11.49
C SER A 268 -1.37 -0.43 -10.49
N ASN A 269 -2.28 0.24 -9.77
CA ASN A 269 -1.92 1.25 -8.77
C ASN A 269 -2.27 0.85 -7.33
N GLY A 270 -2.91 -0.31 -7.15
CA GLY A 270 -3.45 -0.73 -5.86
C GLY A 270 -4.50 0.25 -5.33
N THR A 271 -5.34 0.82 -6.18
CA THR A 271 -6.39 1.75 -5.71
C THR A 271 -7.69 0.98 -5.52
N PHE A 272 -8.30 1.09 -4.35
CA PHE A 272 -9.63 0.52 -4.08
C PHE A 272 -10.62 1.62 -3.72
N LEU A 273 -11.69 1.72 -4.50
CA LEU A 273 -12.73 2.73 -4.38
C LEU A 273 -14.09 2.11 -4.06
N ILE A 274 -14.86 2.84 -3.25
CA ILE A 274 -16.28 2.63 -2.98
C ILE A 274 -17.01 3.90 -3.37
N ASP A 275 -17.95 3.80 -4.31
CA ASP A 275 -18.68 4.94 -4.90
C ASP A 275 -17.72 6.06 -5.36
N GLY A 276 -16.57 5.67 -5.92
CA GLY A 276 -15.53 6.60 -6.39
C GLY A 276 -14.61 7.16 -5.30
N MET A 277 -14.76 6.75 -4.04
CA MET A 277 -13.96 7.24 -2.90
C MET A 277 -13.00 6.19 -2.34
N THR A 278 -11.79 6.59 -1.93
CA THR A 278 -10.82 5.66 -1.31
C THR A 278 -11.24 5.25 0.10
N ILE A 279 -11.01 3.99 0.47
CA ILE A 279 -11.37 3.45 1.79
C ILE A 279 -10.62 4.14 2.93
N GLY A 280 -9.40 4.66 2.68
CA GLY A 280 -8.69 5.48 3.65
C GLY A 280 -9.50 6.69 4.16
N LEU A 281 -10.50 7.16 3.40
CA LEU A 281 -11.41 8.25 3.74
C LEU A 281 -12.82 7.77 4.14
N ALA A 282 -13.08 6.47 4.12
CA ALA A 282 -14.36 5.93 4.55
C ALA A 282 -14.54 6.13 6.06
N PHE A 283 -15.79 6.36 6.45
CA PHE A 283 -16.22 6.54 7.82
C PHE A 283 -17.11 5.35 8.20
N GLU A 284 -16.79 4.71 9.31
CA GLU A 284 -17.68 3.77 9.99
C GLU A 284 -18.43 4.54 11.06
N TYR A 285 -19.76 4.44 11.07
CA TYR A 285 -20.60 5.05 12.11
C TYR A 285 -21.11 3.97 13.05
N ASN A 286 -20.67 4.02 14.30
CA ASN A 286 -21.19 3.17 15.36
C ASN A 286 -22.42 3.84 15.98
N SER A 287 -23.61 3.34 15.62
CA SER A 287 -24.88 3.88 16.11
C SER A 287 -25.09 3.75 17.63
N ARG A 288 -24.38 2.83 18.31
CA ARG A 288 -24.49 2.65 19.76
C ARG A 288 -23.69 3.67 20.54
N THR A 289 -22.53 4.06 20.02
CA THR A 289 -21.64 5.03 20.67
C THR A 289 -21.70 6.41 20.02
N THR A 290 -22.54 6.57 18.99
CA THR A 290 -22.64 7.77 18.12
C THR A 290 -21.29 8.23 17.55
N ASN A 291 -20.29 7.36 17.57
CA ASN A 291 -18.95 7.69 17.11
C ASN A 291 -18.79 7.37 15.63
N ILE A 292 -18.22 8.32 14.90
CA ILE A 292 -17.65 8.04 13.58
C ILE A 292 -16.19 7.68 13.78
N THR A 293 -15.73 6.61 13.14
CA THR A 293 -14.31 6.27 13.07
C THR A 293 -13.89 6.22 11.61
N SER A 294 -12.71 6.73 11.30
CA SER A 294 -12.10 6.59 9.97
C SER A 294 -10.65 6.17 10.13
N ARG A 295 -10.13 5.38 9.18
CA ARG A 295 -8.70 5.05 9.15
C ARG A 295 -7.82 6.31 9.08
N LYS A 296 -8.32 7.40 8.50
CA LYS A 296 -7.64 8.70 8.49
C LYS A 296 -7.83 9.51 9.78
N TYR A 297 -9.00 9.39 10.40
CA TYR A 297 -9.43 10.19 11.55
C TYR A 297 -9.84 9.26 12.70
N SER A 298 -8.93 8.42 13.17
CA SER A 298 -9.23 7.34 14.13
C SER A 298 -9.57 7.84 15.54
N ASP A 299 -9.12 9.04 15.90
CA ASP A 299 -9.38 9.70 17.19
C ASP A 299 -10.25 10.95 17.01
N MET A 300 -11.16 10.93 16.04
CA MET A 300 -12.14 12.00 15.88
C MET A 300 -13.54 11.45 15.80
N CYS A 301 -14.48 12.06 16.51
CA CYS A 301 -15.91 11.77 16.44
C CYS A 301 -16.65 12.87 15.67
N ILE A 302 -17.93 12.64 15.37
CA ILE A 302 -18.80 13.73 14.93
C ILE A 302 -18.82 14.77 16.04
N ASP A 303 -18.52 16.00 15.67
CA ASP A 303 -18.69 17.11 16.59
C ASP A 303 -20.19 17.36 16.76
N GLU A 304 -20.73 17.28 17.97
CA GLU A 304 -22.16 17.56 18.19
C GLU A 304 -22.52 18.99 17.76
N ASP A 305 -21.56 19.91 17.89
CA ASP A 305 -21.67 21.27 17.41
C ASP A 305 -21.11 21.35 15.99
N GLN A 306 -21.98 21.22 14.99
CA GLN A 306 -21.58 21.31 13.58
C GLN A 306 -21.31 22.76 13.10
N TRP A 307 -21.25 23.74 14.01
CA TRP A 307 -21.01 25.14 13.68
C TRP A 307 -19.51 25.47 13.65
N LEU A 308 -19.00 25.97 12.53
CA LEU A 308 -17.61 26.41 12.42
C LEU A 308 -17.52 27.95 12.43
N GLU A 309 -17.75 28.57 13.59
CA GLU A 309 -17.65 30.03 13.86
C GLU A 309 -17.99 30.95 12.67
N THR A 310 -16.97 31.36 11.90
CA THR A 310 -17.06 32.37 10.84
C THR A 310 -17.49 31.84 9.47
N LEU A 311 -17.54 30.52 9.31
CA LEU A 311 -17.99 29.82 8.11
C LEU A 311 -19.50 29.59 8.21
N THR A 312 -20.24 30.39 7.45
CA THR A 312 -21.71 30.30 7.37
C THR A 312 -22.11 29.69 6.03
N GLY A 313 -23.22 28.95 5.95
CA GLY A 313 -23.76 28.46 4.68
C GLY A 313 -23.17 27.15 4.11
N LEU A 314 -22.30 26.45 4.84
CA LEU A 314 -21.99 25.05 4.55
C LEU A 314 -23.22 24.19 4.83
N THR A 315 -24.03 23.93 3.80
CA THR A 315 -25.20 23.05 3.89
C THR A 315 -24.83 21.57 4.00
N PHE A 316 -23.62 21.22 3.57
CA PHE A 316 -23.13 19.85 3.62
C PHE A 316 -21.65 19.82 4.01
N GLY A 317 -21.38 19.45 5.25
CA GLY A 317 -20.06 19.19 5.78
C GLY A 317 -20.21 18.34 7.03
N LEU A 318 -19.15 17.61 7.37
CA LEU A 318 -19.08 16.84 8.61
C LEU A 318 -17.93 17.41 9.42
N LEU A 319 -18.26 18.13 10.48
CA LEU A 319 -17.28 18.62 11.43
C LEU A 319 -16.92 17.48 12.39
N LEU A 320 -15.63 17.26 12.55
CA LEU A 320 -15.08 16.27 13.47
C LEU A 320 -14.32 16.94 14.60
N SER A 321 -14.55 16.50 15.83
CA SER A 321 -13.81 16.87 17.04
C SER A 321 -12.91 15.72 17.49
N SER A 322 -11.77 16.03 18.09
CA SER A 322 -10.89 15.00 18.67
C SER A 322 -11.50 14.39 19.94
N LEU A 323 -11.54 13.06 20.01
CA LEU A 323 -11.99 12.33 21.19
C LEU A 323 -11.06 12.51 22.40
N SER A 324 -9.74 12.60 22.16
CA SER A 324 -8.74 12.73 23.23
C SER A 324 -8.65 14.13 23.86
N VAL A 325 -9.36 15.12 23.31
CA VAL A 325 -9.34 16.52 23.79
C VAL A 325 -10.67 16.92 24.45
N ASN A 326 -11.51 15.95 24.84
CA ASN A 326 -12.75 16.20 25.59
C ASN A 326 -12.47 16.66 27.03
N ASN A 327 -11.90 17.85 27.19
CA ASN A 327 -12.09 18.65 28.38
C ASN A 327 -13.40 19.43 28.19
N HIS A 328 -14.49 18.91 28.74
CA HIS A 328 -15.81 19.58 28.78
C HIS A 328 -15.77 21.01 29.38
N GLU A 329 -14.65 21.42 29.98
CA GLU A 329 -14.41 22.75 30.53
C GLU A 329 -14.00 23.80 29.48
N MET A 330 -13.43 23.40 28.33
CA MET A 330 -13.11 24.32 27.25
C MET A 330 -14.24 24.32 26.21
N ARG A 331 -15.03 25.40 26.15
CA ARG A 331 -16.06 25.64 25.12
C ARG A 331 -15.51 25.77 23.68
N HIS A 332 -14.20 25.58 23.49
CA HIS A 332 -13.52 25.68 22.20
C HIS A 332 -12.68 24.42 21.98
N TYR A 333 -13.10 23.58 21.05
CA TYR A 333 -12.31 22.42 20.62
C TYR A 333 -11.12 22.93 19.79
N PRO A 334 -9.86 22.80 20.26
CA PRO A 334 -8.71 23.41 19.60
C PRO A 334 -8.38 22.79 18.24
N TYR A 335 -8.95 21.62 17.93
CA TYR A 335 -8.72 20.90 16.68
C TYR A 335 -10.03 20.31 16.13
N ARG A 336 -10.79 21.12 15.39
CA ARG A 336 -11.93 20.65 14.59
C ARG A 336 -11.50 20.42 13.15
N LYS A 337 -11.98 19.35 12.51
CA LYS A 337 -11.75 19.10 11.09
C LYS A 337 -13.06 19.06 10.35
N LEU A 338 -13.24 20.00 9.43
CA LEU A 338 -14.38 19.99 8.52
C LEU A 338 -14.06 19.08 7.34
N ILE A 339 -14.88 18.04 7.16
CA ILE A 339 -14.90 17.24 5.95
C ILE A 339 -15.99 17.78 5.05
N VAL A 340 -15.58 18.19 3.85
CA VAL A 340 -16.50 18.63 2.82
C VAL A 340 -16.60 17.53 1.77
N PRO A 341 -17.79 16.97 1.50
CA PRO A 341 -17.98 16.04 0.39
C PRO A 341 -17.62 16.69 -0.95
N PHE A 342 -17.14 15.89 -1.90
CA PHE A 342 -16.62 16.34 -3.20
C PHE A 342 -17.56 17.35 -3.91
N GLY A 343 -16.97 18.43 -4.45
CA GLY A 343 -17.65 19.48 -5.20
C GLY A 343 -16.79 20.72 -5.37
N THR A 344 -17.19 21.62 -6.28
CA THR A 344 -16.47 22.87 -6.52
C THR A 344 -16.84 23.87 -5.42
N MET A 345 -15.87 24.25 -4.59
CA MET A 345 -16.11 25.25 -3.54
C MET A 345 -16.07 26.66 -4.12
N GLN A 346 -17.11 27.44 -3.83
CA GLN A 346 -17.15 28.87 -4.07
C GLN A 346 -17.33 29.59 -2.73
N GLY A 347 -16.39 30.49 -2.40
CA GLY A 347 -16.47 31.33 -1.21
C GLY A 347 -16.90 32.75 -1.57
N LYS A 348 -17.97 33.25 -0.97
CA LYS A 348 -18.37 34.66 -1.02
C LYS A 348 -18.19 35.29 0.35
N ARG A 349 -17.24 36.22 0.47
CA ARG A 349 -17.06 37.00 1.70
C ARG A 349 -18.17 38.04 1.81
N ASN A 350 -18.91 38.01 2.90
CA ASN A 350 -19.83 39.08 3.27
C ASN A 350 -19.02 40.24 3.85
N LYS A 351 -19.10 41.42 3.21
CA LYS A 351 -18.33 42.60 3.60
C LYS A 351 -18.80 43.19 4.93
N ASP A 352 -20.06 42.99 5.29
CA ASP A 352 -20.68 43.66 6.43
C ASP A 352 -20.49 42.87 7.73
N THR A 353 -20.40 41.55 7.64
CA THR A 353 -20.31 40.66 8.81
C THR A 353 -18.95 39.99 8.96
N ASN A 354 -18.03 40.23 8.02
CA ASN A 354 -16.76 39.51 7.92
C ASN A 354 -16.87 37.97 7.79
N HIS A 355 -18.09 37.43 7.69
CA HIS A 355 -18.33 36.01 7.46
C HIS A 355 -18.04 35.60 6.03
N GLN A 356 -17.63 34.35 5.85
CA GLN A 356 -17.53 33.76 4.53
C GLN A 356 -18.68 32.78 4.34
N THR A 357 -19.44 32.96 3.26
CA THR A 357 -20.42 31.99 2.80
C THR A 357 -19.75 31.06 1.82
N VAL A 358 -19.66 29.78 2.15
CA VAL A 358 -19.07 28.76 1.26
C VAL A 358 -20.20 27.91 0.68
N THR A 359 -20.31 27.91 -0.64
CA THR A 359 -21.22 27.04 -1.40
C THR A 359 -20.41 25.93 -2.05
N ILE A 360 -20.89 24.69 -1.94
CA ILE A 360 -20.27 23.54 -2.61
C ILE A 360 -21.20 23.14 -3.75
N ASP A 361 -20.76 23.40 -4.98
CA ASP A 361 -21.50 22.95 -6.15
C ASP A 361 -21.15 21.49 -6.45
N ARG A 362 -22.16 20.63 -6.36
CA ARG A 362 -22.07 19.21 -6.70
C ARG A 362 -22.58 19.02 -8.11
N LEU A 363 -21.83 19.48 -9.10
CA LEU A 363 -22.11 19.08 -10.48
C LEU A 363 -21.85 17.56 -10.59
N PHE A 364 -22.92 16.78 -10.57
CA PHE A 364 -22.91 15.43 -11.13
C PHE A 364 -22.63 15.57 -12.62
N VAL A 365 -21.35 15.57 -12.99
CA VAL A 365 -20.97 15.30 -14.37
C VAL A 365 -21.39 13.86 -14.63
N LYS A 366 -22.55 13.68 -15.28
CA LYS A 366 -22.83 12.45 -16.00
C LYS A 366 -21.78 12.36 -17.12
N SER A 367 -20.67 11.67 -16.85
CA SER A 367 -19.74 11.21 -17.87
C SER A 367 -20.05 9.76 -18.20
#